data_AF-A0A0D0KM31-F1
#
_entry.id   AF-A0A0D0KM31-F1
#
_cell.length_a   1.000
_cell.length_b   1.000
_cell.length_c   1.000
_cell.angle_alpha   90.00
_cell.angle_beta   90.00
_cell.angle_gamma   90.00
#
_symmetry.space_group_name_H-M   'P 1'
#
loop_
_entity.id
_entity.type
_entity.pdbx_description
1 polymer ?
#
loop_
_entity_poly.entity_id
_entity_poly.type
_entity_poly.pdbx_seq_one_letter_code
_entity_poly.pdbx_strand_id
1 'polypeptide(L)'
;MILKGITNKAVEREFIRITGGMGGTLSMLTGHAAGETQSPWTATGVKFQDGGTDWRVERCTMKGYRTRPSPGKAYWQGDGFATEHPNARIIFERCQAFENADGGFDLKGPDFLLDRCKSVRNGKNYRLWSGGRATTIESIDPKSCHLHICISALHTERQVIKIDHLIASGDKPLLYVETVNGAIPPTIIIGKLTLTRVSKLLQVSGAQPDISWP
;
A
#
# COMPACT_ATOMS: atom_id res chain seq x y z
N MET A 1 8.04 -16.64 -14.05
CA MET A 1 9.01 -15.62 -14.52
C MET A 1 9.83 -15.08 -13.34
N ILE A 2 11.11 -14.73 -13.53
CA ILE A 2 11.92 -14.04 -12.50
C ILE A 2 12.57 -12.80 -13.11
N LEU A 3 12.37 -11.65 -12.50
CA LEU A 3 13.08 -10.39 -12.77
C LEU A 3 13.89 -10.03 -11.54
N LYS A 4 15.20 -9.80 -11.71
CA LYS A 4 16.11 -9.64 -10.57
C LYS A 4 17.19 -8.58 -10.82
N GLY A 5 17.46 -7.74 -9.80
CA GLY A 5 18.62 -6.87 -9.77
C GLY A 5 18.56 -5.63 -10.67
N ILE A 6 17.38 -5.22 -11.13
CA ILE A 6 17.22 -4.07 -12.03
C ILE A 6 17.12 -2.79 -11.22
N THR A 7 17.90 -1.78 -11.60
CA THR A 7 17.81 -0.43 -11.03
C THR A 7 17.55 0.60 -12.12
N ASN A 8 16.57 1.47 -11.92
CA ASN A 8 16.36 2.65 -12.73
C ASN A 8 16.12 3.87 -11.82
N LYS A 9 16.92 4.93 -12.04
CA LYS A 9 16.92 6.13 -11.19
C LYS A 9 16.12 7.32 -11.74
N ALA A 10 15.54 7.17 -12.93
CA ALA A 10 14.81 8.22 -13.64
C ALA A 10 13.59 7.62 -14.37
N VAL A 11 12.72 6.95 -13.62
CA VAL A 11 11.49 6.38 -14.16
C VAL A 11 10.46 7.49 -14.34
N GLU A 12 10.08 7.78 -15.59
CA GLU A 12 9.16 8.89 -15.88
C GLU A 12 7.74 8.64 -15.36
N ARG A 13 7.30 7.38 -15.33
CA ARG A 13 5.93 7.03 -14.95
C ARG A 13 5.84 5.74 -14.17
N GLU A 14 6.21 4.62 -14.80
CA GLU A 14 5.97 3.30 -14.25
C GLU A 14 7.20 2.42 -14.42
N PHE A 15 7.68 1.80 -13.35
CA PHE A 15 8.91 1.01 -13.43
C PHE A 15 8.61 -0.41 -13.91
N ILE A 16 7.67 -1.09 -13.28
CA ILE A 16 7.21 -2.42 -13.67
C ILE A 16 5.68 -2.47 -13.66
N ARG A 17 5.09 -2.92 -14.75
CA ARG A 17 3.70 -3.34 -14.82
C ARG A 17 3.62 -4.83 -15.08
N ILE A 18 2.84 -5.52 -14.24
CA ILE A 18 2.43 -6.89 -14.46
C ILE A 18 0.94 -6.86 -14.82
N THR A 19 0.62 -7.30 -16.04
CA THR A 19 -0.76 -7.42 -16.55
C THR A 19 -1.15 -8.89 -16.58
N GLY A 20 -1.97 -9.33 -15.63
CA GLY A 20 -2.38 -10.72 -15.48
C GLY A 20 -1.22 -11.67 -15.11
N GLY A 21 -1.44 -12.95 -15.38
CA GLY A 21 -0.44 -14.01 -15.18
C GLY A 21 -0.38 -14.57 -13.77
N MET A 22 0.09 -15.81 -13.67
CA MET A 22 0.20 -16.53 -12.40
C MET A 22 1.65 -16.93 -12.18
N GLY A 23 2.16 -16.73 -10.96
CA GLY A 23 3.45 -17.26 -10.56
C GLY A 23 4.65 -16.50 -11.13
N GLY A 24 5.33 -15.76 -10.25
CA GLY A 24 6.61 -15.16 -10.59
C GLY A 24 7.25 -14.39 -9.45
N THR A 25 8.47 -13.92 -9.69
CA THR A 25 9.26 -13.22 -8.67
C THR A 25 9.88 -11.95 -9.24
N LEU A 26 9.66 -10.85 -8.52
CA LEU A 26 10.37 -9.59 -8.68
C LEU A 26 11.31 -9.44 -7.49
N SER A 27 12.62 -9.47 -7.71
CA SER A 27 13.60 -9.50 -6.61
C SER A 27 14.68 -8.43 -6.75
N MET A 28 14.97 -7.70 -5.67
CA MET A 28 16.03 -6.70 -5.62
C MET A 28 15.93 -5.64 -6.74
N LEU A 29 14.72 -5.18 -7.00
CA LEU A 29 14.46 -4.12 -7.96
C LEU A 29 14.48 -2.76 -7.26
N THR A 30 15.06 -1.74 -7.90
CA THR A 30 15.06 -0.37 -7.38
C THR A 30 14.55 0.60 -8.44
N GLY A 31 13.37 1.16 -8.20
CA GLY A 31 12.76 2.19 -9.04
C GLY A 31 12.73 3.54 -8.31
N HIS A 32 13.27 4.57 -8.97
CA HIS A 32 13.14 5.96 -8.52
C HIS A 32 12.53 6.78 -9.64
N ALA A 33 11.45 7.50 -9.32
CA ALA A 33 10.81 8.38 -10.28
C ALA A 33 11.75 9.52 -10.70
N ALA A 34 11.66 9.94 -11.96
CA ALA A 34 12.40 11.09 -12.48
C ALA A 34 11.90 12.43 -11.89
N GLY A 35 10.67 12.45 -11.37
CA GLY A 35 10.03 13.62 -10.81
C GLY A 35 8.51 13.52 -10.89
N GLU A 36 7.87 14.68 -10.84
CA GLU A 36 6.42 14.79 -11.01
C GLU A 36 6.05 14.60 -12.48
N THR A 37 5.00 13.82 -12.74
CA THR A 37 4.44 13.65 -14.09
C THR A 37 3.04 14.26 -14.19
N GLN A 38 2.70 14.76 -15.38
CA GLN A 38 1.34 15.14 -15.75
C GLN A 38 0.80 14.09 -16.72
N SER A 39 0.51 12.91 -16.19
CA SER A 39 -0.02 11.77 -16.94
C SER A 39 -1.49 11.56 -16.60
N PRO A 40 -2.33 11.12 -17.56
CA PRO A 40 -3.68 10.63 -17.23
C PRO A 40 -3.64 9.34 -16.38
N TRP A 41 -2.47 8.70 -16.26
CA TRP A 41 -2.25 7.48 -15.49
C TRP A 41 -1.38 7.73 -14.26
N THR A 42 -1.62 6.95 -13.21
CA THR A 42 -0.86 7.01 -11.97
C THR A 42 0.60 6.59 -12.17
N ALA A 43 1.55 7.41 -11.72
CA ALA A 43 2.94 7.02 -11.63
C ALA A 43 3.09 5.95 -10.54
N THR A 44 3.72 4.83 -10.84
CA THR A 44 3.79 3.69 -9.90
C THR A 44 5.13 2.97 -10.01
N GLY A 45 5.71 2.54 -8.88
CA GLY A 45 6.88 1.67 -8.91
C GLY A 45 6.57 0.30 -9.52
N VAL A 46 5.93 -0.56 -8.74
CA VAL A 46 5.44 -1.85 -9.22
C VAL A 46 3.92 -1.84 -9.20
N LYS A 47 3.31 -2.06 -10.37
CA LYS A 47 1.85 -2.16 -10.51
C LYS A 47 1.45 -3.55 -10.98
N PHE A 48 0.55 -4.19 -10.23
CA PHE A 48 -0.21 -5.34 -10.70
C PHE A 48 -1.58 -4.88 -11.19
N GLN A 49 -1.94 -5.29 -12.40
CA GLN A 49 -3.21 -4.96 -13.04
C GLN A 49 -3.77 -6.19 -13.76
N ASP A 50 -5.08 -6.20 -13.97
CA ASP A 50 -5.74 -7.16 -14.87
C ASP A 50 -5.60 -8.64 -14.46
N GLY A 51 -5.58 -8.93 -13.15
CA GLY A 51 -5.81 -10.28 -12.61
C GLY A 51 -4.56 -11.15 -12.39
N GLY A 52 -3.42 -10.57 -12.07
CA GLY A 52 -2.22 -11.30 -11.65
C GLY A 52 -2.38 -11.99 -10.29
N THR A 53 -1.89 -13.23 -10.17
CA THR A 53 -1.99 -14.05 -8.95
C THR A 53 -0.69 -14.75 -8.57
N ASP A 54 -0.49 -15.01 -7.28
CA ASP A 54 0.63 -15.82 -6.76
C ASP A 54 2.02 -15.25 -7.09
N TRP A 55 2.17 -13.93 -6.98
CA TRP A 55 3.44 -13.24 -7.21
C TRP A 55 4.19 -12.97 -5.91
N ARG A 56 5.52 -13.07 -5.99
CA ARG A 56 6.43 -12.66 -4.92
C ARG A 56 7.21 -11.42 -5.34
N VAL A 57 7.20 -10.39 -4.51
CA VAL A 57 7.99 -9.18 -4.65
C VAL A 57 8.89 -9.11 -3.43
N GLU A 58 10.21 -9.21 -3.61
CA GLU A 58 11.15 -9.33 -2.50
C GLU A 58 12.33 -8.37 -2.58
N ARG A 59 12.65 -7.71 -1.47
CA ARG A 59 13.78 -6.78 -1.34
C ARG A 59 13.76 -5.65 -2.38
N CYS A 60 12.57 -5.23 -2.80
CA CYS A 60 12.40 -4.17 -3.79
C CYS A 60 12.24 -2.80 -3.12
N THR A 61 12.74 -1.75 -3.76
CA THR A 61 12.62 -0.36 -3.31
C THR A 61 11.96 0.51 -4.38
N MET A 62 10.89 1.22 -4.01
CA MET A 62 10.16 2.12 -4.91
C MET A 62 10.04 3.51 -4.31
N LYS A 63 10.51 4.53 -5.02
CA LYS A 63 10.66 5.88 -4.48
C LYS A 63 10.16 6.99 -5.41
N GLY A 64 9.48 7.97 -4.82
CA GLY A 64 9.27 9.30 -5.39
C GLY A 64 8.19 9.39 -6.48
N TYR A 65 7.33 8.39 -6.63
CA TYR A 65 6.30 8.38 -7.66
C TYR A 65 5.21 9.42 -7.36
N ARG A 66 4.97 10.33 -8.32
CA ARG A 66 4.07 11.49 -8.17
C ARG A 66 3.43 11.87 -9.50
N THR A 67 2.11 11.80 -9.57
CA THR A 67 1.29 12.31 -10.66
C THR A 67 0.51 13.53 -10.17
N ARG A 68 0.62 14.63 -10.92
CA ARG A 68 -0.13 15.86 -10.67
C ARG A 68 -1.64 15.59 -10.80
N PRO A 69 -2.47 16.17 -9.92
CA PRO A 69 -3.91 16.16 -10.10
C PRO A 69 -4.28 16.77 -11.47
N SER A 70 -5.30 16.22 -12.11
CA SER A 70 -5.93 16.90 -13.26
C SER A 70 -6.51 18.26 -12.82
N PRO A 71 -6.63 19.24 -13.73
CA PRO A 71 -7.24 20.54 -13.41
C PRO A 71 -8.59 20.38 -12.69
N GLY A 72 -8.77 21.11 -11.58
CA GLY A 72 -9.98 21.03 -10.76
C GLY A 72 -10.01 19.86 -9.75
N LYS A 73 -8.96 19.06 -9.66
CA LYS A 73 -8.77 18.06 -8.60
C LYS A 73 -7.63 18.48 -7.67
N ALA A 74 -7.72 18.12 -6.40
CA ALA A 74 -6.67 18.39 -5.40
C ALA A 74 -5.80 17.15 -5.08
N TYR A 75 -6.21 15.98 -5.58
CA TYR A 75 -5.65 14.71 -5.15
C TYR A 75 -4.42 14.32 -5.96
N TRP A 76 -3.26 14.30 -5.31
CA TRP A 76 -2.02 13.79 -5.89
C TRP A 76 -2.03 12.27 -5.86
N GLN A 77 -1.72 11.66 -7.00
CA GLN A 77 -1.55 10.21 -7.08
C GLN A 77 -0.08 9.85 -7.14
N GLY A 78 0.26 8.60 -6.87
CA GLY A 78 1.60 8.09 -7.08
C GLY A 78 1.95 7.08 -6.02
N ASP A 79 2.16 5.83 -6.44
CA ASP A 79 2.27 4.70 -5.51
C ASP A 79 3.64 3.99 -5.62
N GLY A 80 4.17 3.52 -4.51
CA GLY A 80 5.39 2.71 -4.52
C GLY A 80 5.08 1.31 -5.09
N PHE A 81 4.16 0.63 -4.45
CA PHE A 81 3.64 -0.67 -4.87
C PHE A 81 2.12 -0.59 -4.93
N ALA A 82 1.53 -1.03 -6.04
CA ALA A 82 0.08 -1.07 -6.20
C ALA A 82 -0.40 -2.42 -6.73
N THR A 83 -1.53 -2.88 -6.20
CA THR A 83 -2.29 -3.98 -6.78
C THR A 83 -3.70 -3.48 -7.03
N GLU A 84 -4.18 -3.56 -8.27
CA GLU A 84 -5.58 -3.26 -8.59
C GLU A 84 -6.47 -4.50 -8.36
N HIS A 85 -7.78 -4.34 -8.26
CA HIS A 85 -8.69 -5.49 -8.36
C HIS A 85 -8.70 -6.01 -9.82
N PRO A 86 -8.74 -7.33 -10.10
CA PRO A 86 -8.89 -8.47 -9.18
C PRO A 86 -7.58 -9.22 -8.86
N ASN A 87 -6.41 -8.56 -8.84
CA ASN A 87 -5.16 -9.26 -8.47
C ASN A 87 -5.27 -9.87 -7.06
N ALA A 88 -4.62 -11.00 -6.78
CA ALA A 88 -4.73 -11.65 -5.48
C ALA A 88 -3.47 -12.44 -5.09
N ARG A 89 -3.31 -12.74 -3.80
CA ARG A 89 -2.20 -13.58 -3.27
C ARG A 89 -0.82 -13.06 -3.66
N ILE A 90 -0.63 -11.74 -3.53
CA ILE A 90 0.64 -11.07 -3.81
C ILE A 90 1.42 -10.92 -2.50
N ILE A 91 2.63 -11.47 -2.46
CA ILE A 91 3.52 -11.44 -1.30
C ILE A 91 4.58 -10.36 -1.51
N PHE A 92 4.66 -9.40 -0.59
CA PHE A 92 5.73 -8.43 -0.50
C PHE A 92 6.62 -8.77 0.69
N GLU A 93 7.91 -9.01 0.47
CA GLU A 93 8.86 -9.41 1.49
C GLU A 93 10.06 -8.45 1.53
N ARG A 94 10.28 -7.78 2.67
CA ARG A 94 11.37 -6.81 2.85
C ARG A 94 11.37 -5.70 1.79
N CYS A 95 10.20 -5.32 1.31
CA CYS A 95 10.02 -4.24 0.35
C CYS A 95 9.93 -2.89 1.04
N GLN A 96 10.37 -1.84 0.35
CA GLN A 96 10.48 -0.50 0.91
C GLN A 96 9.89 0.55 -0.03
N ALA A 97 9.02 1.41 0.49
CA ALA A 97 8.38 2.48 -0.28
C ALA A 97 8.66 3.85 0.34
N PHE A 98 9.15 4.80 -0.47
CA PHE A 98 9.60 6.11 0.01
C PHE A 98 9.01 7.27 -0.78
N GLU A 99 8.53 8.30 -0.07
CA GLU A 99 8.30 9.63 -0.63
C GLU A 99 7.33 9.67 -1.83
N ASN A 100 6.45 8.67 -1.95
CA ASN A 100 5.42 8.62 -2.97
C ASN A 100 4.26 9.57 -2.61
N ALA A 101 3.58 10.11 -3.62
CA ALA A 101 2.55 11.11 -3.42
C ALA A 101 1.30 10.55 -2.71
N ASP A 102 0.92 9.31 -3.00
CA ASP A 102 -0.24 8.63 -2.42
C ASP A 102 0.20 7.45 -1.54
N GLY A 103 0.10 6.21 -2.00
CA GLY A 103 0.40 5.01 -1.23
C GLY A 103 1.88 4.61 -1.28
N GLY A 104 2.48 4.30 -0.13
CA GLY A 104 3.68 3.47 -0.16
C GLY A 104 3.35 2.07 -0.72
N PHE A 105 2.28 1.50 -0.16
CA PHE A 105 1.61 0.29 -0.63
C PHE A 105 0.12 0.60 -0.81
N ASP A 106 -0.39 0.59 -2.04
CA ASP A 106 -1.83 0.72 -2.37
C ASP A 106 -2.39 -0.63 -2.84
N LEU A 107 -2.86 -1.42 -1.88
CA LEU A 107 -3.22 -2.83 -2.10
C LEU A 107 -4.74 -3.01 -2.14
N LYS A 108 -5.29 -3.16 -3.35
CA LYS A 108 -6.71 -3.44 -3.59
C LYS A 108 -7.04 -4.93 -3.83
N GLY A 109 -6.01 -5.74 -4.07
CA GLY A 109 -6.16 -7.18 -4.28
C GLY A 109 -6.23 -7.94 -2.95
N PRO A 110 -7.10 -8.96 -2.79
CA PRO A 110 -7.18 -9.72 -1.54
C PRO A 110 -5.97 -10.65 -1.32
N ASP A 111 -5.89 -11.19 -0.10
CA ASP A 111 -4.93 -12.21 0.32
C ASP A 111 -3.46 -11.79 0.18
N PHE A 112 -3.18 -10.50 0.32
CA PHE A 112 -1.79 -10.03 0.32
C PHE A 112 -1.05 -10.45 1.60
N LEU A 113 0.28 -10.53 1.49
CA LEU A 113 1.19 -10.63 2.63
C LEU A 113 2.23 -9.50 2.59
N LEU A 114 2.32 -8.73 3.67
CA LEU A 114 3.40 -7.77 3.91
C LEU A 114 4.36 -8.35 4.97
N ASP A 115 5.47 -8.94 4.54
CA ASP A 115 6.47 -9.51 5.45
C ASP A 115 7.69 -8.58 5.60
N ARG A 116 7.88 -7.99 6.79
CA ARG A 116 9.04 -7.09 7.08
C ARG A 116 9.15 -5.91 6.12
N CYS A 117 8.01 -5.38 5.66
CA CYS A 117 7.96 -4.24 4.76
C CYS A 117 8.07 -2.91 5.51
N LYS A 118 8.61 -1.90 4.84
CA LYS A 118 8.81 -0.55 5.40
C LYS A 118 8.26 0.53 4.48
N SER A 119 7.59 1.51 5.04
CA SER A 119 6.98 2.61 4.30
C SER A 119 7.26 3.94 4.99
N VAL A 120 7.80 4.90 4.25
CA VAL A 120 8.35 6.14 4.82
C VAL A 120 7.98 7.37 4.00
N ARG A 121 7.42 8.41 4.65
CA ARG A 121 7.13 9.72 4.04
C ARG A 121 6.24 9.68 2.80
N ASN A 122 5.44 8.63 2.64
CA ASN A 122 4.41 8.56 1.59
C ASN A 122 3.18 9.38 1.99
N GLY A 123 2.26 9.63 1.06
CA GLY A 123 0.94 10.20 1.36
C GLY A 123 0.25 9.43 2.49
N LYS A 124 -0.02 8.14 2.23
CA LYS A 124 -0.32 7.12 3.24
C LYS A 124 0.75 6.05 3.12
N ASN A 125 1.24 5.57 4.25
CA ASN A 125 2.29 4.56 4.21
C ASN A 125 1.76 3.19 3.75
N TYR A 126 0.61 2.77 4.29
CA TYR A 126 -0.11 1.57 3.84
C TYR A 126 -1.55 1.95 3.56
N ARG A 127 -2.02 1.68 2.34
CA ARG A 127 -3.41 1.87 1.92
C ARG A 127 -3.95 0.51 1.48
N LEU A 128 -4.87 -0.03 2.28
CA LEU A 128 -5.33 -1.41 2.18
C LEU A 128 -6.84 -1.40 1.95
N TRP A 129 -7.30 -2.00 0.85
CA TRP A 129 -8.73 -2.01 0.51
C TRP A 129 -9.40 -3.35 0.74
N SER A 130 -8.60 -4.39 0.96
CA SER A 130 -9.01 -5.79 1.07
C SER A 130 -8.37 -6.44 2.29
N GLY A 131 -8.81 -7.66 2.61
CA GLY A 131 -8.23 -8.49 3.65
C GLY A 131 -6.83 -8.99 3.28
N GLY A 132 -6.00 -9.18 4.30
CA GLY A 132 -4.62 -9.62 4.14
C GLY A 132 -3.87 -9.70 5.46
N ARG A 133 -2.59 -10.06 5.37
CA ARG A 133 -1.73 -10.28 6.54
C ARG A 133 -0.47 -9.43 6.47
N ALA A 134 0.04 -9.04 7.63
CA ALA A 134 1.34 -8.43 7.78
C ALA A 134 2.07 -9.04 8.97
N THR A 135 3.38 -9.23 8.86
CA THR A 135 4.22 -9.67 9.98
C THR A 135 4.64 -8.42 10.79
N THR A 136 5.93 -8.15 10.91
CA THR A 136 6.44 -6.85 11.34
C THR A 136 6.39 -5.87 10.18
N ILE A 137 5.74 -4.72 10.34
CA ILE A 137 5.79 -3.64 9.35
C ILE A 137 6.13 -2.31 10.01
N GLU A 138 6.85 -1.46 9.28
CA GLU A 138 7.31 -0.15 9.74
C GLU A 138 6.67 0.99 8.95
N SER A 139 6.01 1.91 9.64
CA SER A 139 5.38 3.09 9.07
C SER A 139 5.99 4.36 9.67
N ILE A 140 6.72 5.15 8.87
CA ILE A 140 7.45 6.33 9.34
C ILE A 140 6.98 7.60 8.64
N ASP A 141 6.64 8.62 9.43
CA ASP A 141 6.31 10.00 9.04
C ASP A 141 5.43 10.12 7.76
N PRO A 142 4.28 9.43 7.67
CA PRO A 142 3.36 9.62 6.53
C PRO A 142 2.83 11.07 6.50
N LYS A 143 2.31 11.51 5.36
CA LYS A 143 1.70 12.85 5.25
C LYS A 143 0.25 12.89 5.73
N SER A 144 -0.46 11.76 5.65
CA SER A 144 -1.88 11.65 6.00
C SER A 144 -2.10 10.70 7.18
N CYS A 145 -1.73 9.43 7.06
CA CYS A 145 -1.89 8.42 8.12
C CYS A 145 -0.96 7.21 7.91
N HIS A 146 -0.74 6.44 8.97
CA HIS A 146 0.13 5.26 8.93
C HIS A 146 -0.50 4.12 8.14
N LEU A 147 -1.76 3.79 8.43
CA LEU A 147 -2.58 2.84 7.69
C LEU A 147 -3.93 3.46 7.35
N HIS A 148 -4.24 3.50 6.06
CA HIS A 148 -5.56 3.82 5.53
C HIS A 148 -6.25 2.53 5.12
N ILE A 149 -7.27 2.12 5.86
CA ILE A 149 -8.09 0.96 5.54
C ILE A 149 -9.32 1.48 4.79
N CYS A 150 -9.43 1.20 3.50
CA CYS A 150 -10.47 1.76 2.63
C CYS A 150 -11.31 0.62 2.03
N ILE A 151 -12.34 0.16 2.75
CA ILE A 151 -13.14 -0.98 2.31
C ILE A 151 -14.32 -0.48 1.48
N SER A 152 -14.53 -1.08 0.31
CA SER A 152 -15.66 -0.80 -0.56
C SER A 152 -16.67 -1.95 -0.60
N ALA A 153 -17.90 -1.64 -1.03
CA ALA A 153 -18.95 -2.64 -1.23
C ALA A 153 -18.68 -3.63 -2.39
N LEU A 154 -17.53 -3.53 -3.07
CA LEU A 154 -17.07 -4.58 -3.99
C LEU A 154 -16.73 -5.88 -3.25
N HIS A 155 -16.47 -5.80 -1.94
CA HIS A 155 -16.28 -6.97 -1.09
C HIS A 155 -17.61 -7.48 -0.58
N THR A 156 -17.97 -8.71 -0.98
CA THR A 156 -19.19 -9.40 -0.54
C THR A 156 -19.06 -10.03 0.84
N GLU A 157 -17.83 -10.07 1.38
CA GLU A 157 -17.52 -10.63 2.68
C GLU A 157 -16.76 -9.63 3.56
N ARG A 158 -16.83 -9.86 4.87
CA ARG A 158 -16.07 -9.07 5.85
C ARG A 158 -14.57 -9.23 5.60
N GLN A 159 -13.91 -8.11 5.33
CA GLN A 159 -12.46 -8.09 5.15
C GLN A 159 -11.76 -8.18 6.51
N VAL A 160 -10.75 -9.04 6.61
CA VAL A 160 -9.94 -9.22 7.83
C VAL A 160 -8.50 -8.82 7.55
N ILE A 161 -7.98 -7.89 8.34
CA ILE A 161 -6.59 -7.43 8.24
C ILE A 161 -5.88 -7.79 9.55
N LYS A 162 -4.88 -8.67 9.47
CA LYS A 162 -4.09 -9.09 10.62
C LYS A 162 -2.66 -8.58 10.51
N ILE A 163 -2.17 -7.90 11.54
CA ILE A 163 -0.81 -7.38 11.64
C ILE A 163 -0.17 -7.92 12.90
N ASP A 164 0.90 -8.70 12.77
CA ASP A 164 1.55 -9.32 13.92
C ASP A 164 2.29 -8.28 14.78
N HIS A 165 3.01 -7.34 14.15
CA HIS A 165 3.68 -6.24 14.84
C HIS A 165 3.74 -4.96 14.00
N LEU A 166 3.06 -3.91 14.44
CA LEU A 166 3.11 -2.60 13.81
C LEU A 166 4.05 -1.67 14.57
N ILE A 167 5.08 -1.19 13.88
CA ILE A 167 5.98 -0.13 14.35
C ILE A 167 5.61 1.15 13.61
N ALA A 168 5.15 2.17 14.34
CA ALA A 168 4.73 3.44 13.76
C ALA A 168 5.39 4.63 14.45
N SER A 169 5.99 5.52 13.65
CA SER A 169 6.61 6.75 14.14
C SER A 169 6.21 7.94 13.27
N GLY A 170 5.64 8.99 13.85
CA GLY A 170 5.24 10.21 13.13
C GLY A 170 4.01 10.86 13.75
N ASP A 171 3.70 12.10 13.35
CA ASP A 171 2.66 12.95 13.96
C ASP A 171 1.25 12.74 13.37
N LYS A 172 1.02 11.66 12.65
CA LYS A 172 -0.25 11.38 11.96
C LYS A 172 -1.08 10.30 12.65
N PRO A 173 -2.39 10.20 12.34
CA PRO A 173 -3.20 9.11 12.81
C PRO A 173 -2.62 7.74 12.43
N LEU A 174 -2.68 6.79 13.36
CA LEU A 174 -2.25 5.41 13.17
C LEU A 174 -3.17 4.70 12.17
N LEU A 175 -4.44 4.56 12.51
CA LEU A 175 -5.46 4.00 11.63
C LEU A 175 -6.41 5.09 11.18
N TYR A 176 -6.61 5.18 9.87
CA TYR A 176 -7.77 5.82 9.28
C TYR A 176 -8.59 4.74 8.58
N VAL A 177 -9.81 4.48 9.06
CA VAL A 177 -10.72 3.50 8.48
C VAL A 177 -11.85 4.23 7.77
N GLU A 178 -12.04 3.89 6.51
CA GLU A 178 -13.07 4.43 5.64
C GLU A 178 -13.83 3.28 5.01
N THR A 179 -15.15 3.23 5.24
CA THR A 179 -16.05 2.31 4.55
C THR A 179 -16.86 3.08 3.52
N VAL A 180 -16.79 2.68 2.25
CA VAL A 180 -17.50 3.37 1.17
C VAL A 180 -18.65 2.53 0.63
N ASN A 181 -19.72 3.19 0.17
CA ASN A 181 -20.84 2.59 -0.56
C ASN A 181 -21.57 1.46 0.18
N GLY A 182 -21.66 1.51 1.51
CA GLY A 182 -22.34 0.47 2.31
C GLY A 182 -21.51 -0.79 2.53
N ALA A 183 -20.17 -0.68 2.42
CA ALA A 183 -19.26 -1.78 2.71
C ALA A 183 -19.47 -2.39 4.10
N ILE A 184 -19.25 -3.70 4.19
CA ILE A 184 -19.19 -4.41 5.48
C ILE A 184 -17.95 -3.89 6.24
N PRO A 185 -18.09 -3.43 7.50
CA PRO A 185 -16.96 -2.96 8.28
C PRO A 185 -15.90 -4.06 8.45
N PRO A 186 -14.60 -3.74 8.32
CA PRO A 186 -13.54 -4.73 8.45
C PRO A 186 -13.36 -5.17 9.90
N THR A 187 -12.69 -6.31 10.06
CA THR A 187 -12.03 -6.68 11.32
C THR A 187 -10.54 -6.43 11.20
N ILE A 188 -9.96 -5.70 12.15
CA ILE A 188 -8.54 -5.35 12.19
C ILE A 188 -7.94 -5.92 13.47
N ILE A 189 -6.90 -6.74 13.34
CA ILE A 189 -6.26 -7.41 14.47
C ILE A 189 -4.79 -7.00 14.48
N ILE A 190 -4.34 -6.36 15.56
CA ILE A 190 -2.94 -5.96 15.73
C ILE A 190 -2.37 -6.67 16.96
N GLY A 191 -1.40 -7.56 16.74
CA GLY A 191 -0.83 -8.39 17.80
C GLY A 191 0.17 -7.66 18.71
N LYS A 192 0.90 -6.68 18.18
CA LYS A 192 1.86 -5.86 18.93
C LYS A 192 1.98 -4.47 18.33
N LEU A 193 2.14 -3.47 19.20
CA LEU A 193 2.36 -2.08 18.81
C LEU A 193 3.68 -1.53 19.36
N THR A 194 4.37 -0.74 18.54
CA THR A 194 5.48 0.11 18.97
C THR A 194 5.29 1.48 18.35
N LEU A 195 4.93 2.46 19.19
CA LEU A 195 4.47 3.77 18.74
C LEU A 195 5.43 4.87 19.18
N THR A 196 5.65 5.85 18.31
CA THR A 196 6.43 7.05 18.61
C THR A 196 5.77 8.28 17.97
N ARG A 197 5.28 9.22 18.77
CA ARG A 197 4.66 10.51 18.33
C ARG A 197 3.34 10.43 17.53
N VAL A 198 2.71 9.26 17.44
CA VAL A 198 1.41 9.10 16.76
C VAL A 198 0.35 10.02 17.38
N SER A 199 -0.31 10.84 16.55
CA SER A 199 -1.25 11.86 17.04
C SER A 199 -2.61 11.31 17.46
N LYS A 200 -3.05 10.21 16.85
CA LYS A 200 -4.32 9.55 17.16
C LYS A 200 -4.26 8.07 16.82
N LEU A 201 -4.86 7.20 17.63
CA LEU A 201 -4.89 5.76 17.34
C LEU A 201 -5.87 5.40 16.22
N LEU A 202 -7.04 6.05 16.20
CA LEU A 202 -8.12 5.69 15.29
C LEU A 202 -8.90 6.91 14.81
N GLN A 203 -9.09 6.99 13.50
CA GLN A 203 -10.05 7.86 12.83
C GLN A 203 -10.96 6.97 11.99
N VAL A 204 -12.28 7.18 12.05
CA VAL A 204 -13.26 6.40 11.29
C VAL A 204 -14.14 7.35 10.48
N SER A 205 -14.38 6.99 9.22
CA SER A 205 -15.38 7.58 8.33
C SER A 205 -16.30 6.47 7.85
N GLY A 206 -17.58 6.56 8.20
CA GLY A 206 -18.58 5.52 7.91
C GLY A 206 -18.78 4.54 9.07
N ALA A 207 -18.96 3.27 8.76
CA ALA A 207 -19.35 2.25 9.73
C ALA A 207 -18.15 1.78 10.58
N GLN A 208 -18.44 1.45 11.85
CA GLN A 208 -17.39 1.14 12.82
C GLN A 208 -16.75 -0.23 12.53
N PRO A 209 -15.41 -0.29 12.39
CA PRO A 209 -14.69 -1.55 12.29
C PRO A 209 -14.69 -2.28 13.63
N ASP A 210 -14.50 -3.59 13.57
CA ASP A 210 -14.11 -4.38 14.73
C ASP A 210 -12.58 -4.35 14.86
N ILE A 211 -12.05 -3.93 16.01
CA ILE A 211 -10.61 -3.79 16.20
C ILE A 211 -10.17 -4.49 17.48
N SER A 212 -9.19 -5.38 17.34
CA SER A 212 -8.45 -5.97 18.44
C SER A 212 -7.06 -5.33 18.52
N TRP A 213 -6.80 -4.67 19.66
CA TRP A 213 -5.52 -4.06 20.01
C TRP A 213 -4.77 -4.93 21.04
N PRO A 214 -3.44 -4.82 21.13
CA PRO A 214 -2.67 -5.45 22.20
C PRO A 214 -2.86 -4.77 23.56
#